data_AF-A0A3G8JRT5-F1
#
_entry.id   AF-A0A3G8JRT5-F1
#
_cell.length_a   1.000
_cell.length_b   1.000
_cell.length_c   1.000
_cell.angle_alpha   90.00
_cell.angle_beta   90.00
_cell.angle_gamma   90.00
#
_symmetry.space_group_name_H-M   'P 1'
#
loop_
_entity.id
_entity.type
_entity.pdbx_description
1 polymer ?
#
loop_
_entity_poly.entity_id
_entity_poly.type
_entity_poly.pdbx_seq_one_letter_code
_entity_poly.pdbx_strand_id
1 'polypeptide(L)'
;MTSDSHSAPEASVPAGGEAAPVRDEPDTPVAAPAVGPPAAIGTPLSPSATRVMMLGAGELGKEVIIAFQRLGVEVIAVDRYADAPGHQVAHHAEVVDMTDGDALLALIDRYRPHYVVPEIEAIATDALVEVERRGLAEVVPTARAVVATMNREGIRRLADEELGLPTSPYLFASSLEELEVSVQEIGFPCVVKPVMSSSGKGQTVVRAPADIGIAWDTATTGARVAGERVIVEGFIEFDYEITLLTVRAIDPATGRLASHFCAPIGHQQVAGDYVESWQPHEMSTDALGAATSIAARVATAMGDGKLGGRGIFGVELFVKGDDVYFSEVSPRPHDTGLVTLATQRLSEFEMHARAILGLPVDVTLASPGASAVIYGQLDEPAIAFENVARALAVPETDIRLFGKPVSHHRRRMGVITATADDIATARQRAVQAASLVTPVAGRPFERAAPPPAAAPAVPPTATRPAQPPPPRPAAAPRGAPAGPPPGARPGPMPPRGPMPPRGVPQRPGGPPPPRPVPPAAGRPAGPPPPPRPSGNPSRASVD
;
A
#
# COMPACT_ATOMS: atom_id res chain seq x y z
N MET A 1 -27.86 -49.90 78.07
CA MET A 1 -29.15 -49.22 77.82
C MET A 1 -29.03 -48.49 76.50
N THR A 2 -30.00 -48.71 75.63
CA THR A 2 -30.20 -48.13 74.30
C THR A 2 -30.08 -46.62 74.27
N SER A 3 -29.38 -46.06 73.27
CA SER A 3 -29.98 -45.30 72.16
C SER A 3 -28.97 -44.30 71.55
N ASP A 4 -28.78 -44.45 70.24
CA ASP A 4 -28.14 -43.53 69.32
C ASP A 4 -28.63 -42.07 69.43
N SER A 5 -27.79 -41.08 69.12
CA SER A 5 -27.71 -40.58 67.73
C SER A 5 -26.90 -39.28 67.58
N HIS A 6 -26.02 -39.30 66.57
CA HIS A 6 -25.61 -38.20 65.67
C HIS A 6 -24.68 -37.10 66.21
N SER A 7 -23.45 -37.04 65.70
CA SER A 7 -23.10 -36.26 64.48
C SER A 7 -21.62 -36.41 64.12
N ALA A 8 -21.36 -36.35 62.82
CA ALA A 8 -20.16 -36.83 62.10
C ALA A 8 -18.84 -36.09 62.41
N PRO A 9 -17.67 -36.74 62.20
CA PRO A 9 -16.37 -36.21 62.58
C PRO A 9 -15.70 -35.36 61.49
N GLU A 10 -15.06 -34.28 61.91
CA GLU A 10 -14.12 -33.49 61.09
C GLU A 10 -12.83 -34.28 60.83
N ALA A 11 -12.42 -34.24 59.57
CA ALA A 11 -11.36 -35.07 59.01
C ALA A 11 -9.95 -34.56 59.36
N SER A 12 -9.14 -35.49 59.85
CA SER A 12 -7.70 -35.38 60.06
C SER A 12 -6.92 -35.48 58.74
N VAL A 13 -5.92 -34.62 58.60
CA VAL A 13 -4.96 -34.55 57.48
C VAL A 13 -4.16 -35.85 57.30
N PRO A 14 -4.01 -36.39 56.07
CA PRO A 14 -2.96 -37.34 55.75
C PRO A 14 -1.83 -36.70 54.94
N ALA A 15 -0.62 -37.17 55.22
CA ALA A 15 0.62 -36.84 54.54
C ALA A 15 0.79 -37.61 53.22
N GLY A 16 1.50 -36.98 52.27
CA GLY A 16 2.38 -37.62 51.30
C GLY A 16 1.75 -38.53 50.24
N GLY A 17 1.52 -37.99 49.05
CA GLY A 17 1.32 -38.76 47.81
C GLY A 17 2.23 -38.22 46.71
N GLU A 18 3.12 -39.07 46.19
CA GLU A 18 3.97 -38.81 45.03
C GLU A 18 3.16 -38.33 43.82
N ALA A 19 3.51 -37.17 43.28
CA ALA A 19 3.02 -36.71 42.00
C ALA A 19 3.70 -37.52 40.88
N ALA A 20 2.88 -38.15 40.02
CA ALA A 20 3.36 -38.78 38.81
C ALA A 20 4.13 -37.77 37.93
N PRO A 21 5.25 -38.16 37.29
CA PRO A 21 6.00 -37.25 36.46
C PRO A 21 5.14 -36.82 35.26
N VAL A 22 4.94 -35.51 35.14
CA VAL A 22 4.47 -34.87 33.92
C VAL A 22 5.45 -35.28 32.84
N ARG A 23 4.97 -36.02 31.84
CA ARG A 23 5.76 -36.32 30.66
C ARG A 23 5.88 -35.01 29.88
N ASP A 24 7.08 -34.45 29.84
CA ASP A 24 7.44 -33.46 28.84
C ASP A 24 7.12 -34.07 27.47
N GLU A 25 6.12 -33.53 26.79
CA GLU A 25 6.05 -33.73 25.35
C GLU A 25 7.34 -33.15 24.75
N PRO A 26 8.04 -33.89 23.89
CA PRO A 26 9.25 -33.37 23.28
C PRO A 26 8.88 -32.11 22.50
N ASP A 27 9.50 -31.01 22.90
CA ASP A 27 9.48 -29.72 22.22
C ASP A 27 9.76 -29.98 20.74
N THR A 28 8.69 -30.00 19.94
CA THR A 28 8.82 -30.28 18.51
C THR A 28 9.63 -29.11 17.98
N PRO A 29 10.80 -29.32 17.35
CA PRO A 29 11.61 -28.22 16.87
C PRO A 29 10.72 -27.34 15.99
N VAL A 30 10.45 -26.11 16.43
CA VAL A 30 9.78 -25.14 15.59
C VAL A 30 10.71 -24.96 14.41
N ALA A 31 10.33 -25.54 13.27
CA ALA A 31 11.10 -25.45 12.05
C ALA A 31 11.35 -23.96 11.79
N ALA A 32 12.62 -23.59 11.60
CA ALA A 32 12.96 -22.23 11.21
C ALA A 32 12.04 -21.82 10.04
N PRO A 33 11.47 -20.60 10.05
CA PRO A 33 10.62 -20.14 8.97
C PRO A 33 11.42 -20.26 7.69
N ALA A 34 10.90 -21.05 6.75
CA ALA A 34 11.48 -21.15 5.43
C ALA A 34 11.31 -19.76 4.78
N VAL A 35 12.43 -19.12 4.43
CA VAL A 35 12.42 -17.95 3.55
C VAL A 35 11.68 -18.33 2.28
N GLY A 36 10.58 -17.63 1.99
CA GLY A 36 9.75 -17.96 0.84
C GLY A 36 8.24 -17.93 1.08
N PRO A 37 7.46 -18.35 0.05
CA PRO A 37 6.01 -18.38 0.12
C PRO A 37 5.53 -19.40 1.16
N PRO A 38 4.45 -19.11 1.89
CA PRO A 38 3.87 -20.08 2.80
C PRO A 38 3.20 -21.21 2.00
N ALA A 39 3.23 -22.45 2.53
CA ALA A 39 2.58 -23.59 1.88
C ALA A 39 1.05 -23.44 1.81
N ALA A 40 0.47 -22.70 2.76
CA ALA A 40 -0.94 -22.30 2.77
C ALA A 40 -1.07 -20.93 3.45
N ILE A 41 -2.04 -20.13 3.01
CA ILE A 41 -2.47 -18.94 3.74
C ILE A 41 -3.56 -19.37 4.71
N GLY A 42 -3.27 -19.35 6.01
CA GLY A 42 -4.24 -19.74 7.02
C GLY A 42 -5.09 -18.58 7.51
N THR A 43 -6.18 -18.90 8.21
CA THR A 43 -7.20 -17.92 8.60
C THR A 43 -6.75 -17.07 9.78
N PRO A 44 -6.97 -15.74 9.78
CA PRO A 44 -6.59 -14.87 10.90
C PRO A 44 -7.25 -15.28 12.21
N LEU A 45 -6.59 -14.99 13.32
CA LEU A 45 -7.06 -15.26 14.69
C LEU A 45 -7.26 -16.75 14.97
N SER A 46 -6.61 -17.61 14.19
CA SER A 46 -6.62 -19.06 14.36
C SER A 46 -5.21 -19.61 14.51
N PRO A 47 -5.04 -20.84 15.02
CA PRO A 47 -3.73 -21.49 15.09
C PRO A 47 -3.02 -21.61 13.73
N SER A 48 -3.77 -21.57 12.62
CA SER A 48 -3.24 -21.66 11.26
C SER A 48 -2.82 -20.31 10.65
N ALA A 49 -3.10 -19.19 11.32
CA ALA A 49 -2.98 -17.86 10.72
C ALA A 49 -1.60 -17.58 10.12
N THR A 50 -1.58 -17.09 8.88
CA THR A 50 -0.40 -16.42 8.32
C THR A 50 -0.34 -15.02 8.90
N ARG A 51 0.75 -14.70 9.59
CA ARG A 51 0.92 -13.45 10.37
C ARG A 51 1.99 -12.55 9.76
N VAL A 52 1.66 -11.28 9.58
CA VAL A 52 2.59 -10.22 9.17
C VAL A 52 2.65 -9.17 10.26
N MET A 53 3.86 -8.78 10.66
CA MET A 53 4.09 -7.62 11.52
C MET A 53 4.56 -6.45 10.67
N MET A 54 3.77 -5.38 10.63
CA MET A 54 4.10 -4.12 9.95
C MET A 54 4.78 -3.17 10.96
N LEU A 55 6.01 -2.75 10.68
CA LEU A 55 6.76 -1.80 11.51
C LEU A 55 6.70 -0.41 10.88
N GLY A 56 5.84 0.44 11.43
CA GLY A 56 5.34 1.64 10.78
C GLY A 56 3.92 1.38 10.26
N ALA A 57 2.97 2.14 10.81
CA ALA A 57 1.55 2.03 10.50
C ALA A 57 1.03 3.35 9.93
N GLY A 58 1.85 4.02 9.11
CA GLY A 58 1.48 5.23 8.37
C GLY A 58 0.47 4.98 7.26
N GLU A 59 0.28 5.95 6.38
CA GLU A 59 -0.67 5.84 5.27
C GLU A 59 -0.31 4.75 4.25
N LEU A 60 0.98 4.51 3.99
CA LEU A 60 1.40 3.44 3.08
C LEU A 60 1.19 2.09 3.76
N GLY A 61 1.59 2.00 5.03
CA GLY A 61 1.34 0.84 5.89
C GLY A 61 -0.15 0.47 5.92
N LYS A 62 -1.05 1.45 6.04
CA LYS A 62 -2.51 1.23 6.00
C LYS A 62 -2.97 0.51 4.73
N GLU A 63 -2.50 0.95 3.55
CA GLU A 63 -2.88 0.30 2.29
C GLU A 63 -2.25 -1.10 2.12
N VAL A 64 -1.01 -1.31 2.62
CA VAL A 64 -0.41 -2.65 2.67
C VAL A 64 -1.21 -3.58 3.59
N ILE A 65 -1.62 -3.10 4.76
CA ILE A 65 -2.45 -3.88 5.70
C ILE A 65 -3.78 -4.24 5.05
N ILE A 66 -4.45 -3.30 4.35
CA ILE A 66 -5.68 -3.59 3.60
C ILE A 66 -5.44 -4.66 2.53
N ALA A 67 -4.32 -4.59 1.80
CA ALA A 67 -3.96 -5.60 0.80
C ALA A 67 -3.76 -6.99 1.43
N PHE A 68 -3.12 -7.08 2.61
CA PHE A 68 -3.00 -8.32 3.36
C PHE A 68 -4.35 -8.85 3.89
N GLN A 69 -5.19 -7.96 4.43
CA GLN A 69 -6.54 -8.28 4.91
C GLN A 69 -7.40 -8.90 3.81
N ARG A 70 -7.32 -8.37 2.57
CA ARG A 70 -8.02 -8.93 1.40
C ARG A 70 -7.59 -10.37 1.05
N LEU A 71 -6.40 -10.79 1.48
CA LEU A 71 -5.87 -12.13 1.29
C LEU A 71 -6.07 -13.04 2.51
N GLY A 72 -6.75 -12.56 3.56
CA GLY A 72 -6.95 -13.31 4.80
C GLY A 72 -5.68 -13.46 5.63
N VAL A 73 -4.76 -12.49 5.56
CA VAL A 73 -3.54 -12.48 6.38
C VAL A 73 -3.80 -11.73 7.68
N GLU A 74 -3.35 -12.31 8.80
CA GLU A 74 -3.40 -11.65 10.10
C GLU A 74 -2.28 -10.61 10.21
N VAL A 75 -2.62 -9.41 10.66
CA VAL A 75 -1.69 -8.29 10.65
C VAL A 75 -1.60 -7.64 12.02
N ILE A 76 -0.37 -7.51 12.49
CA ILE A 76 0.03 -6.77 13.69
C ILE A 76 0.63 -5.46 13.19
N ALA A 77 -0.03 -4.34 13.45
CA ALA A 77 0.49 -3.03 13.11
C ALA A 77 1.19 -2.42 14.32
N VAL A 78 2.45 -2.03 14.15
CA VAL A 78 3.29 -1.43 15.19
C VAL A 78 3.62 0.00 14.78
N ASP A 79 3.42 0.96 15.67
CA ASP A 79 3.84 2.35 15.47
C ASP A 79 4.26 2.99 16.79
N ARG A 80 4.92 4.15 16.74
CA ARG A 80 5.35 4.91 17.93
C ARG A 80 4.22 5.67 18.61
N TYR A 81 3.02 5.70 18.02
CA TYR A 81 1.86 6.41 18.56
C TYR A 81 0.56 5.63 18.32
N ALA A 82 -0.40 5.79 19.24
CA ALA A 82 -1.71 5.18 19.15
C ALA A 82 -2.51 5.69 17.94
N ASP A 83 -3.48 4.90 17.48
CA ASP A 83 -4.43 5.26 16.42
C ASP A 83 -3.80 5.70 15.08
N ALA A 84 -2.56 5.28 14.82
CA ALA A 84 -1.92 5.40 13.52
C ALA A 84 -2.82 4.84 12.40
N PRO A 85 -2.73 5.36 11.17
CA PRO A 85 -3.60 4.94 10.06
C PRO A 85 -3.75 3.42 9.90
N GLY A 86 -2.67 2.65 10.05
CA GLY A 86 -2.67 1.20 9.96
C GLY A 86 -3.30 0.48 11.17
N HIS A 87 -3.26 1.06 12.38
CA HIS A 87 -3.95 0.50 13.56
C HIS A 87 -5.46 0.37 13.34
N GLN A 88 -6.04 1.25 12.52
CA GLN A 88 -7.49 1.31 12.26
C GLN A 88 -8.00 0.14 11.42
N VAL A 89 -7.10 -0.62 10.78
CA VAL A 89 -7.44 -1.70 9.83
C VAL A 89 -6.71 -3.02 10.14
N ALA A 90 -5.84 -3.04 11.15
CA ALA A 90 -5.11 -4.23 11.57
C ALA A 90 -5.92 -5.10 12.54
N HIS A 91 -5.50 -6.36 12.70
CA HIS A 91 -6.08 -7.24 13.72
C HIS A 91 -5.59 -6.87 15.12
N HIS A 92 -4.31 -6.52 15.22
CA HIS A 92 -3.66 -6.08 16.46
C HIS A 92 -2.94 -4.76 16.21
N ALA A 93 -2.97 -3.88 17.21
CA ALA A 93 -2.28 -2.59 17.21
C ALA A 93 -1.37 -2.51 18.43
N GLU A 94 -0.10 -2.20 18.22
CA GLU A 94 0.91 -2.12 19.28
C GLU A 94 1.63 -0.78 19.20
N VAL A 95 1.76 -0.12 20.35
CA VAL A 95 2.43 1.18 20.46
C VAL A 95 3.79 0.99 21.12
N VAL A 96 4.85 1.04 20.34
CA VAL A 96 6.22 0.79 20.79
C VAL A 96 7.18 1.76 20.12
N ASP A 97 8.19 2.21 20.86
CA ASP A 97 9.35 2.84 20.26
C ASP A 97 10.13 1.80 19.46
N MET A 98 9.97 1.82 18.13
CA MET A 98 10.62 0.85 17.25
C MET A 98 12.14 1.00 17.19
N THR A 99 12.72 2.05 17.79
CA THR A 99 14.16 2.19 17.97
C THR A 99 14.70 1.43 19.18
N ASP A 100 13.82 0.95 20.07
CA ASP A 100 14.15 0.02 21.15
C ASP A 100 14.16 -1.42 20.61
N GLY A 101 15.36 -1.96 20.43
CA GLY A 101 15.56 -3.32 19.91
C GLY A 101 15.01 -4.42 20.81
N ASP A 102 15.08 -4.25 22.13
CA ASP A 102 14.59 -5.26 23.09
C ASP A 102 13.06 -5.30 23.09
N ALA A 103 12.41 -4.12 23.06
CA ALA A 103 10.96 -4.03 22.93
C ALA A 103 10.45 -4.64 21.62
N LEU A 104 11.16 -4.40 20.51
CA LEU A 104 10.81 -4.98 19.21
C LEU A 104 10.96 -6.51 19.20
N LEU A 105 12.05 -7.05 19.75
CA LEU A 105 12.26 -8.50 19.86
C LEU A 105 11.19 -9.15 20.75
N ALA A 106 10.81 -8.53 21.86
CA ALA A 106 9.76 -9.02 22.74
C ALA A 106 8.40 -9.09 22.03
N LEU A 107 8.06 -8.10 21.19
CA LEU A 107 6.85 -8.13 20.36
C LEU A 107 6.88 -9.27 19.34
N ILE A 108 8.02 -9.46 18.66
CA ILE A 108 8.19 -10.53 17.67
C ILE A 108 8.06 -11.90 18.33
N ASP A 109 8.66 -12.10 19.51
CA ASP A 109 8.54 -13.33 20.28
C ASP A 109 7.10 -13.57 20.76
N ARG A 110 6.36 -12.52 21.13
CA ARG A 110 4.94 -12.61 21.55
C ARG A 110 4.02 -13.01 20.40
N TYR A 111 4.12 -12.34 19.26
CA TYR A 111 3.18 -12.53 18.14
C TYR A 111 3.60 -13.62 17.15
N ARG A 112 4.88 -14.02 17.16
CA ARG A 112 5.44 -15.03 16.26
C ARG A 112 5.02 -14.79 14.80
N PRO A 113 5.29 -13.59 14.23
CA PRO A 113 4.93 -13.30 12.84
C PRO A 113 5.76 -14.18 11.89
N HIS A 114 5.20 -14.45 10.70
CA HIS A 114 5.94 -15.13 9.63
C HIS A 114 6.82 -14.13 8.88
N TYR A 115 6.31 -12.90 8.72
CA TYR A 115 6.98 -11.81 8.04
C TYR A 115 7.05 -10.58 8.93
N VAL A 116 8.21 -9.92 8.95
CA VAL A 116 8.40 -8.59 9.55
C VAL A 116 8.65 -7.62 8.40
N VAL A 117 7.80 -6.60 8.27
CA VAL A 117 7.76 -5.69 7.12
C VAL A 117 7.94 -4.25 7.61
N PRO A 118 9.16 -3.70 7.52
CA PRO A 118 9.44 -2.30 7.78
C PRO A 118 8.82 -1.36 6.75
N GLU A 119 8.11 -0.34 7.22
CA GLU A 119 7.54 0.73 6.39
C GLU A 119 8.24 2.09 6.60
N ILE A 120 9.07 2.23 7.63
CA ILE A 120 9.82 3.46 7.93
C ILE A 120 11.29 3.18 8.20
N GLU A 121 12.12 4.22 8.19
CA GLU A 121 13.57 4.13 8.41
C GLU A 121 13.96 4.16 9.90
N ALA A 122 13.08 4.64 10.78
CA ALA A 122 13.40 4.80 12.21
C ALA A 122 13.06 3.53 13.01
N ILE A 123 13.84 2.46 12.79
CA ILE A 123 13.68 1.15 13.42
C ILE A 123 15.06 0.63 13.88
N ALA A 124 15.09 -0.15 14.97
CA ALA A 124 16.27 -0.86 15.45
C ALA A 124 16.72 -1.94 14.44
N THR A 125 17.57 -1.56 13.49
CA THR A 125 18.04 -2.48 12.42
C THR A 125 18.78 -3.70 12.96
N ASP A 126 19.53 -3.54 14.04
CA ASP A 126 20.28 -4.65 14.66
C ASP A 126 19.32 -5.72 15.19
N ALA A 127 18.15 -5.33 15.69
CA ALA A 127 17.10 -6.27 16.08
C ALA A 127 16.55 -7.04 14.87
N LEU A 128 16.41 -6.40 13.70
CA LEU A 128 15.99 -7.07 12.47
C LEU A 128 17.05 -8.05 11.95
N VAL A 129 18.33 -7.68 12.04
CA VAL A 129 19.45 -8.60 11.75
C VAL A 129 19.39 -9.81 12.67
N GLU A 130 19.13 -9.59 13.97
CA GLU A 130 18.99 -10.66 14.95
C GLU A 130 17.78 -11.57 14.68
N VAL A 131 16.65 -11.00 14.27
CA VAL A 131 15.45 -11.74 13.84
C VAL A 131 15.74 -12.68 12.69
N GLU A 132 16.42 -12.19 11.64
CA GLU A 132 16.80 -13.00 10.49
C GLU A 132 17.84 -14.06 10.87
N ARG A 133 18.86 -13.68 11.66
CA ARG A 133 19.91 -14.60 12.14
C ARG A 133 19.37 -15.74 13.00
N ARG A 134 18.41 -15.45 13.89
CA ARG A 134 17.74 -16.44 14.74
C ARG A 134 16.63 -17.21 14.02
N GLY A 135 16.25 -16.79 12.81
CA GLY A 135 15.10 -17.36 12.10
C GLY A 135 13.81 -17.19 12.89
N LEU A 136 13.56 -16.00 13.46
CA LEU A 136 12.30 -15.74 14.15
C LEU A 136 11.16 -15.41 13.17
N ALA A 137 11.50 -14.73 12.07
CA ALA A 137 10.61 -14.36 10.98
C ALA A 137 11.43 -14.03 9.73
N GLU A 138 10.81 -13.99 8.55
CA GLU A 138 11.42 -13.41 7.34
C GLU A 138 11.31 -11.88 7.40
N VAL A 139 12.46 -11.19 7.41
CA VAL A 139 12.50 -9.73 7.29
C VAL A 139 12.39 -9.36 5.81
N VAL A 140 11.43 -8.49 5.49
CA VAL A 140 11.16 -8.08 4.11
C VAL A 140 11.80 -6.71 3.82
N PRO A 141 12.49 -6.54 2.68
CA PRO A 141 12.87 -7.57 1.72
C PRO A 141 14.02 -8.47 2.21
N THR A 142 14.95 -7.92 2.99
CA THR A 142 15.97 -8.60 3.83
C THR A 142 16.43 -7.62 4.92
N ALA A 143 16.97 -8.08 6.05
CA ALA A 143 17.57 -7.19 7.05
C ALA A 143 18.76 -6.40 6.48
N ARG A 144 19.56 -7.03 5.59
CA ARG A 144 20.63 -6.35 4.85
C ARG A 144 20.11 -5.16 4.06
N ALA A 145 19.01 -5.34 3.32
CA ALA A 145 18.43 -4.28 2.53
C ALA A 145 17.97 -3.11 3.41
N VAL A 146 17.30 -3.42 4.51
CA VAL A 146 16.84 -2.42 5.48
C VAL A 146 18.02 -1.61 6.03
N VAL A 147 19.08 -2.28 6.51
CA VAL A 147 20.32 -1.64 6.98
C VAL A 147 20.93 -0.74 5.90
N ALA A 148 21.06 -1.26 4.67
CA ALA A 148 21.70 -0.52 3.58
C ALA A 148 20.94 0.75 3.21
N THR A 149 19.60 0.73 3.23
CA THR A 149 18.78 1.86 2.77
C THR A 149 18.44 2.88 3.86
N MET A 150 18.58 2.54 5.14
CA MET A 150 18.32 3.48 6.24
C MET A 150 19.43 4.52 6.38
N ASN A 151 20.64 4.21 5.94
CA ASN A 151 21.79 5.10 5.97
C ASN A 151 22.19 5.49 4.53
N ARG A 152 22.16 6.79 4.21
CA ARG A 152 22.54 7.31 2.89
C ARG A 152 23.94 6.91 2.48
N GLU A 153 24.87 6.78 3.43
CA GLU A 153 26.21 6.27 3.15
C GLU A 153 26.19 4.82 2.69
N GLY A 154 25.43 3.96 3.37
CA GLY A 154 25.30 2.55 3.02
C GLY A 154 24.78 2.36 1.60
N ILE A 155 23.65 2.99 1.27
CA ILE A 155 23.05 2.85 -0.05
C ILE A 155 23.88 3.52 -1.15
N ARG A 156 24.51 4.66 -0.86
CA ARG A 156 25.31 5.37 -1.87
C ARG A 156 26.57 4.59 -2.24
N ARG A 157 27.29 4.05 -1.25
CA ARG A 157 28.46 3.18 -1.50
C ARG A 157 28.06 1.88 -2.20
N LEU A 158 26.95 1.27 -1.80
CA LEU A 158 26.42 0.09 -2.51
C LEU A 158 26.14 0.41 -3.99
N ALA A 159 25.47 1.52 -4.27
CA ALA A 159 25.11 1.90 -5.64
C ALA A 159 26.33 2.24 -6.50
N ASP A 160 27.24 3.07 -5.99
CA ASP A 160 28.38 3.58 -6.74
C ASP A 160 29.58 2.62 -6.72
N GLU A 161 30.05 2.23 -5.54
CA GLU A 161 31.31 1.49 -5.39
C GLU A 161 31.15 -0.01 -5.68
N GLU A 162 30.09 -0.63 -5.18
CA GLU A 162 29.86 -2.07 -5.38
C GLU A 162 29.17 -2.36 -6.71
N LEU A 163 28.14 -1.57 -7.05
CA LEU A 163 27.34 -1.79 -8.24
C LEU A 163 27.80 -0.96 -9.43
N GLY A 164 28.58 0.11 -9.30
CA GLY A 164 28.96 0.95 -10.45
C GLY A 164 27.75 1.56 -11.16
N LEU A 165 26.73 1.98 -10.40
CA LEU A 165 25.58 2.71 -10.91
C LEU A 165 25.96 4.20 -11.04
N PRO A 166 25.51 4.91 -12.09
CA PRO A 166 25.70 6.35 -12.15
C PRO A 166 24.97 7.02 -10.98
N THR A 167 25.67 7.81 -10.18
CA THR A 167 25.10 8.60 -9.08
C THR A 167 25.56 10.06 -9.18
N SER A 168 25.04 10.96 -8.36
CA SER A 168 25.67 12.28 -8.20
C SER A 168 27.03 12.13 -7.52
N PRO A 169 28.06 12.91 -7.91
CA PRO A 169 29.32 12.98 -7.18
C PRO A 169 29.05 13.24 -5.70
N TYR A 170 29.73 12.55 -4.79
CA TYR A 170 29.45 12.69 -3.36
C TYR A 170 30.70 12.57 -2.49
N LEU A 171 30.64 13.23 -1.34
CA LEU A 171 31.58 13.10 -0.22
C LEU A 171 30.81 13.04 1.10
N PHE A 172 31.47 12.59 2.17
CA PHE A 172 30.92 12.61 3.52
C PHE A 172 31.74 13.52 4.42
N ALA A 173 31.07 14.19 5.35
CA ALA A 173 31.68 15.05 6.34
C ALA A 173 31.10 14.79 7.73
N SER A 174 31.95 14.88 8.75
CA SER A 174 31.59 14.70 10.17
C SER A 174 31.90 15.91 11.04
N SER A 175 32.39 16.99 10.43
CA SER A 175 32.55 18.29 11.07
C SER A 175 32.28 19.42 10.07
N LEU A 176 32.13 20.65 10.56
CA LEU A 176 31.97 21.82 9.71
C LEU A 176 33.20 22.02 8.81
N GLU A 177 34.41 21.78 9.34
CA GLU A 177 35.65 21.88 8.58
C GLU A 177 35.73 20.83 7.46
N GLU A 178 35.34 19.58 7.74
CA GLU A 178 35.24 18.53 6.70
C GLU A 178 34.17 18.88 5.66
N LEU A 179 33.07 19.52 6.07
CA LEU A 179 32.02 19.97 5.17
C LEU A 179 32.55 21.07 4.23
N GLU A 180 33.28 22.04 4.75
CA GLU A 180 33.89 23.11 3.94
C GLU A 180 34.82 22.55 2.86
N VAL A 181 35.68 21.59 3.22
CA VAL A 181 36.56 20.91 2.26
C VAL A 181 35.74 20.13 1.23
N SER A 182 34.76 19.35 1.68
CA SER A 182 33.92 18.53 0.80
C SER A 182 33.12 19.37 -0.21
N VAL A 183 32.54 20.48 0.24
CA VAL A 183 31.80 21.41 -0.64
C VAL A 183 32.72 22.07 -1.66
N GLN A 184 33.96 22.42 -1.29
CA GLN A 184 34.94 22.97 -2.23
C GLN A 184 35.36 21.96 -3.30
N GLU A 185 35.48 20.67 -2.93
CA GLU A 185 35.83 19.60 -3.87
C GLU A 185 34.68 19.23 -4.81
N ILE A 186 33.45 19.10 -4.29
CA ILE A 186 32.25 18.82 -5.09
C ILE A 186 31.88 20.02 -5.99
N GLY A 187 32.06 21.24 -5.49
CA GLY A 187 31.69 22.47 -6.17
C GLY A 187 30.23 22.90 -5.93
N PHE A 188 29.85 24.03 -6.54
CA PHE A 188 28.51 24.63 -6.42
C PHE A 188 27.73 24.57 -7.73
N PRO A 189 26.39 24.41 -7.68
CA PRO A 189 25.62 24.09 -6.49
C PRO A 189 25.83 22.63 -6.05
N CYS A 190 25.69 22.38 -4.75
CA CYS A 190 25.63 21.03 -4.16
C CYS A 190 24.51 20.94 -3.14
N VAL A 191 24.21 19.72 -2.69
CA VAL A 191 23.16 19.44 -1.70
C VAL A 191 23.79 18.75 -0.50
N VAL A 192 23.59 19.32 0.68
CA VAL A 192 24.03 18.74 1.95
C VAL A 192 22.82 18.08 2.62
N LYS A 193 22.96 16.83 3.05
CA LYS A 193 21.89 16.05 3.69
C LYS A 193 22.43 15.29 4.90
N PRO A 194 21.67 15.12 5.99
CA PRO A 194 22.00 14.17 7.04
C PRO A 194 22.01 12.75 6.47
N VAL A 195 22.94 11.90 6.92
CA VAL A 195 22.98 10.50 6.42
C VAL A 195 21.79 9.65 6.92
N MET A 196 21.16 10.07 8.02
CA MET A 196 19.94 9.47 8.58
C MET A 196 18.79 10.48 8.51
N SER A 197 18.13 10.60 7.36
CA SER A 197 16.94 11.46 7.23
C SER A 197 16.00 10.98 6.11
N SER A 198 14.72 11.31 6.25
CA SER A 198 13.67 11.04 5.26
C SER A 198 12.97 12.36 4.85
N SER A 199 12.34 12.37 3.67
CA SER A 199 11.47 13.48 3.20
C SER A 199 12.13 14.85 3.22
N GLY A 200 13.38 14.94 2.75
CA GLY A 200 14.14 16.17 2.64
C GLY A 200 14.42 16.92 3.95
N LYS A 201 14.13 16.35 5.12
CA LYS A 201 14.40 17.03 6.40
C LYS A 201 15.90 17.16 6.63
N GLY A 202 16.32 18.37 6.99
CA GLY A 202 17.73 18.70 7.18
C GLY A 202 18.52 18.90 5.89
N GLN A 203 17.88 18.85 4.71
CA GLN A 203 18.58 19.07 3.44
C GLN A 203 18.70 20.56 3.10
N THR A 204 19.84 20.95 2.55
CA THR A 204 20.08 22.32 2.07
C THR A 204 20.79 22.30 0.73
N VAL A 205 20.27 23.07 -0.23
CA VAL A 205 21.00 23.35 -1.48
C VAL A 205 21.98 24.49 -1.20
N VAL A 206 23.27 24.18 -1.28
CA VAL A 206 24.36 25.12 -1.05
C VAL A 206 24.76 25.72 -2.39
N ARG A 207 24.63 27.05 -2.52
CA ARG A 207 24.88 27.77 -3.79
C ARG A 207 26.13 28.63 -3.73
N ALA A 208 26.54 29.01 -2.52
CA ALA A 208 27.75 29.79 -2.29
C ALA A 208 28.42 29.40 -0.96
N PRO A 209 29.70 29.75 -0.74
CA PRO A 209 30.39 29.46 0.51
C PRO A 209 29.68 29.95 1.77
N ALA A 210 28.93 31.06 1.68
CA ALA A 210 28.17 31.61 2.81
C ALA A 210 27.03 30.69 3.30
N ASP A 211 26.60 29.73 2.48
CA ASP A 211 25.51 28.81 2.82
C ASP A 211 26.00 27.61 3.66
N ILE A 212 27.32 27.37 3.74
CA ILE A 212 27.89 26.14 4.32
C ILE A 212 27.54 26.01 5.82
N GLY A 213 27.72 27.07 6.60
CA GLY A 213 27.37 27.05 8.02
C GLY A 213 25.88 26.78 8.26
N ILE A 214 25.01 27.42 7.46
CA ILE A 214 23.55 27.20 7.52
C ILE A 214 23.22 25.75 7.17
N ALA A 215 23.88 25.18 6.16
CA ALA A 215 23.69 23.79 5.75
C ALA A 215 24.11 22.80 6.85
N TRP A 216 25.25 23.04 7.50
CA TRP A 216 25.71 22.23 8.64
C TRP A 216 24.72 22.27 9.80
N ASP A 217 24.31 23.47 10.22
CA ASP A 217 23.36 23.65 11.31
C ASP A 217 22.02 22.99 10.98
N THR A 218 21.53 23.19 9.76
CA THR A 218 20.26 22.60 9.29
C THR A 218 20.32 21.07 9.27
N ALA A 219 21.44 20.48 8.83
CA ALA A 219 21.58 19.03 8.75
C ALA A 219 21.75 18.38 10.14
N THR A 220 22.53 19.00 11.03
CA THR A 220 22.82 18.46 12.37
C THR A 220 21.68 18.67 13.37
N THR A 221 20.88 19.73 13.21
CA THR A 221 19.73 20.03 14.10
C THR A 221 18.38 19.59 13.52
N GLY A 222 18.26 19.46 12.19
CA GLY A 222 16.99 19.18 11.50
C GLY A 222 16.65 17.70 11.34
N ALA A 223 17.59 16.79 11.63
CA ALA A 223 17.35 15.36 11.61
C ALA A 223 16.57 14.89 12.85
N ARG A 224 15.75 13.83 12.71
CA ARG A 224 14.98 13.24 13.83
C ARG A 224 15.88 12.64 14.92
N VAL A 225 17.14 12.36 14.57
CA VAL A 225 18.23 11.94 15.45
C VAL A 225 19.37 12.92 15.18
N ALA A 226 19.95 13.54 16.21
CA ALA A 226 21.14 14.37 16.04
C ALA A 226 22.24 13.50 15.43
N GLY A 227 22.57 13.76 14.17
CA GLY A 227 23.56 13.01 13.41
C GLY A 227 24.80 13.86 13.24
N GLU A 228 25.96 13.28 13.57
CA GLU A 228 27.26 13.95 13.40
C GLU A 228 27.80 13.83 11.98
N ARG A 229 27.06 13.21 11.04
CA ARG A 229 27.55 12.89 9.70
C ARG A 229 26.56 13.27 8.61
N VAL A 230 27.09 13.90 7.56
CA VAL A 230 26.34 14.38 6.39
C VAL A 230 26.95 13.86 5.10
N ILE A 231 26.12 13.79 4.06
CA ILE A 231 26.55 13.61 2.67
C ILE A 231 26.46 14.95 1.93
N VAL A 232 27.49 15.25 1.14
CA VAL A 232 27.53 16.37 0.19
C VAL A 232 27.43 15.79 -1.20
N GLU A 233 26.39 16.15 -1.95
CA GLU A 233 26.13 15.63 -3.29
C GLU A 233 26.20 16.75 -4.32
N GLY A 234 26.87 16.52 -5.45
CA GLY A 234 26.83 17.41 -6.60
C GLY A 234 25.41 17.57 -7.11
N PHE A 235 24.99 18.80 -7.42
CA PHE A 235 23.64 19.05 -7.91
C PHE A 235 23.51 18.58 -9.36
N ILE A 236 22.63 17.60 -9.61
CA ILE A 236 22.30 17.17 -10.97
C ILE A 236 21.27 18.13 -11.56
N GLU A 237 21.63 18.81 -12.63
CA GLU A 237 20.69 19.63 -13.41
C GLU A 237 19.82 18.74 -14.32
N PHE A 238 18.94 17.93 -13.72
CA PHE A 238 18.07 17.01 -14.44
C PHE A 238 16.88 17.71 -15.13
N ASP A 239 16.34 17.08 -16.18
CA ASP A 239 15.14 17.52 -16.88
C ASP A 239 13.87 17.15 -16.10
N TYR A 240 13.88 15.95 -15.49
CA TYR A 240 12.83 15.44 -14.62
C TYR A 240 13.36 14.37 -13.66
N GLU A 241 12.57 14.11 -12.62
CA GLU A 241 12.77 13.04 -11.65
C GLU A 241 11.64 12.02 -11.76
N ILE A 242 11.97 10.75 -11.53
CA ILE A 242 10.99 9.67 -11.49
C ILE A 242 11.20 8.75 -10.30
N THR A 243 10.13 8.08 -9.91
CA THR A 243 10.18 6.83 -9.17
C THR A 243 9.87 5.67 -10.13
N LEU A 244 10.81 4.74 -10.29
CA LEU A 244 10.57 3.50 -11.03
C LEU A 244 10.24 2.38 -10.04
N LEU A 245 8.94 2.18 -9.80
CA LEU A 245 8.47 1.09 -8.94
C LEU A 245 8.87 -0.26 -9.55
N THR A 246 9.72 -0.97 -8.80
CA THR A 246 10.30 -2.25 -9.21
C THR A 246 9.82 -3.32 -8.24
N VAL A 247 9.10 -4.31 -8.75
CA VAL A 247 8.55 -5.41 -7.96
C VAL A 247 9.41 -6.64 -8.15
N ARG A 248 9.99 -7.15 -7.06
CA ARG A 248 10.64 -8.46 -7.03
C ARG A 248 9.69 -9.51 -6.52
N ALA A 249 9.26 -10.41 -7.40
CA ALA A 249 8.28 -11.45 -7.10
C ALA A 249 8.68 -12.78 -7.73
N ILE A 250 8.08 -13.87 -7.24
CA ILE A 250 8.29 -15.20 -7.82
C ILE A 250 7.48 -15.28 -9.12
N ASP A 251 8.18 -15.49 -10.23
CA ASP A 251 7.54 -15.74 -11.51
C ASP A 251 6.91 -17.14 -11.50
N PRO A 252 5.59 -17.27 -11.66
CA PRO A 252 4.91 -18.56 -11.61
C PRO A 252 5.32 -19.53 -12.72
N ALA A 253 5.81 -19.02 -13.87
CA ALA A 253 6.25 -19.85 -14.97
C ALA A 253 7.63 -20.47 -14.72
N THR A 254 8.51 -19.77 -13.99
CA THR A 254 9.89 -20.22 -13.75
C THR A 254 10.14 -20.69 -12.33
N GLY A 255 9.28 -20.32 -11.38
CA GLY A 255 9.48 -20.53 -9.94
C GLY A 255 10.65 -19.73 -9.36
N ARG A 256 11.19 -18.75 -10.10
CA ARG A 256 12.36 -17.96 -9.71
C ARG A 256 11.96 -16.53 -9.40
N LEU A 257 12.75 -15.89 -8.54
CA LEU A 257 12.62 -14.47 -8.26
C LEU A 257 12.99 -13.65 -9.51
N ALA A 258 12.07 -12.79 -9.95
CA ALA A 258 12.21 -11.93 -11.11
C ALA A 258 11.84 -10.48 -10.75
N SER A 259 12.37 -9.53 -11.53
CA SER A 259 12.04 -8.10 -11.40
C SER A 259 11.03 -7.71 -12.47
N HIS A 260 9.95 -7.06 -12.03
CA HIS A 260 8.91 -6.49 -12.87
C HIS A 260 8.90 -4.97 -12.65
N PHE A 261 8.64 -4.20 -13.71
CA PHE A 261 8.74 -2.75 -13.68
C PHE A 261 7.39 -2.15 -14.03
N CYS A 262 6.91 -1.26 -13.18
CA CYS A 262 5.76 -0.42 -13.51
C CYS A 262 6.17 0.61 -14.57
N ALA A 263 5.17 1.20 -15.23
CA ALA A 263 5.46 2.39 -16.02
C ALA A 263 6.04 3.51 -15.12
N PRO A 264 6.99 4.33 -15.60
CA PRO A 264 7.65 5.34 -14.77
C PRO A 264 6.65 6.31 -14.13
N ILE A 265 6.90 6.67 -12.87
CA ILE A 265 6.08 7.65 -12.14
C ILE A 265 6.86 8.94 -12.05
N GLY A 266 6.38 9.99 -12.71
CA GLY A 266 6.92 11.34 -12.53
C GLY A 266 6.35 11.97 -11.28
N HIS A 267 7.08 12.89 -10.67
CA HIS A 267 6.60 13.61 -9.50
C HIS A 267 7.16 15.02 -9.41
N GLN A 268 6.55 15.80 -8.52
CA GLN A 268 7.02 17.13 -8.16
C GLN A 268 7.30 17.16 -6.65
N GLN A 269 8.55 17.42 -6.29
CA GLN A 269 8.98 17.71 -4.92
C GLN A 269 8.90 19.21 -4.62
N VAL A 270 8.33 19.58 -3.47
CA VAL A 270 8.33 20.96 -2.97
C VAL A 270 8.76 20.97 -1.50
N ALA A 271 9.95 21.51 -1.23
CA ALA A 271 10.55 21.56 0.10
C ALA A 271 10.69 20.18 0.78
N GLY A 272 11.05 19.15 0.01
CA GLY A 272 11.32 17.79 0.52
C GLY A 272 10.10 16.86 0.62
N ASP A 273 8.91 17.36 0.30
CA ASP A 273 7.70 16.53 0.18
C ASP A 273 7.24 16.47 -1.27
N TYR A 274 6.84 15.28 -1.76
CA TYR A 274 6.12 15.22 -3.02
C TYR A 274 4.73 15.86 -2.83
N VAL A 275 4.32 16.67 -3.81
CA VAL A 275 3.00 17.32 -3.82
C VAL A 275 2.06 16.70 -4.85
N GLU A 276 2.64 16.12 -5.88
CA GLU A 276 1.93 15.55 -7.02
C GLU A 276 2.78 14.43 -7.64
N SER A 277 2.13 13.38 -8.13
CA SER A 277 2.75 12.34 -8.96
C SER A 277 1.85 11.94 -10.13
N TRP A 278 2.41 11.41 -11.21
CA TRP A 278 1.65 10.96 -12.37
C TRP A 278 2.29 9.76 -13.06
N GLN A 279 1.46 8.95 -13.72
CA GLN A 279 1.88 7.72 -14.39
C GLN A 279 1.07 7.50 -15.68
N PRO A 280 1.71 7.19 -16.82
CA PRO A 280 3.15 7.09 -17.03
C PRO A 280 3.83 8.46 -17.21
N HIS A 281 5.09 8.57 -16.82
CA HIS A 281 5.97 9.64 -17.28
C HIS A 281 6.57 9.26 -18.65
N GLU A 282 6.59 10.20 -19.58
CA GLU A 282 7.17 9.98 -20.91
C GLU A 282 8.70 10.02 -20.84
N MET A 283 9.36 9.03 -21.44
CA MET A 283 10.82 8.92 -21.46
C MET A 283 11.26 8.43 -22.84
N SER A 284 12.50 8.76 -23.22
CA SER A 284 13.13 8.12 -24.37
C SER A 284 13.31 6.62 -24.12
N THR A 285 13.46 5.83 -25.19
CA THR A 285 13.69 4.38 -25.07
C THR A 285 15.02 4.09 -24.34
N ASP A 286 16.04 4.92 -24.58
CA ASP A 286 17.37 4.75 -23.99
C ASP A 286 17.35 5.10 -22.49
N ALA A 287 16.71 6.21 -22.10
CA ALA A 287 16.53 6.57 -20.70
C ALA A 287 15.72 5.50 -19.94
N LEU A 288 14.62 5.00 -20.51
CA LEU A 288 13.82 3.94 -19.89
C LEU A 288 14.63 2.64 -19.73
N GLY A 289 15.44 2.29 -20.74
CA GLY A 289 16.33 1.14 -20.68
C GLY A 289 17.39 1.27 -19.58
N ALA A 290 18.01 2.45 -19.46
CA ALA A 290 18.98 2.75 -18.41
C ALA A 290 18.34 2.72 -17.01
N ALA A 291 17.18 3.37 -16.85
CA ALA A 291 16.40 3.37 -15.61
C ALA A 291 16.03 1.95 -15.15
N THR A 292 15.54 1.12 -16.10
CA THR A 292 15.20 -0.29 -15.84
C THR A 292 16.43 -1.10 -15.42
N SER A 293 17.57 -0.89 -16.07
CA SER A 293 18.83 -1.56 -15.73
C SER A 293 19.31 -1.19 -14.32
N ILE A 294 19.32 0.11 -13.98
CA ILE A 294 19.69 0.60 -12.65
C ILE A 294 18.78 0.00 -11.59
N ALA A 295 17.46 0.08 -11.80
CA ALA A 295 16.46 -0.41 -10.87
C ALA A 295 16.55 -1.94 -10.67
N ALA A 296 16.79 -2.70 -11.74
CA ALA A 296 17.00 -4.13 -11.66
C ALA A 296 18.22 -4.50 -10.80
N ARG A 297 19.34 -3.80 -11.01
CA ARG A 297 20.61 -4.07 -10.32
C ARG A 297 20.52 -3.77 -8.82
N VAL A 298 20.01 -2.59 -8.46
CA VAL A 298 19.88 -2.20 -7.05
C VAL A 298 18.87 -3.10 -6.32
N ALA A 299 17.70 -3.37 -6.89
CA ALA A 299 16.71 -4.26 -6.27
C ALA A 299 17.22 -5.71 -6.16
N THR A 300 18.03 -6.17 -7.12
CA THR A 300 18.67 -7.49 -7.05
C THR A 300 19.67 -7.58 -5.91
N ALA A 301 20.49 -6.54 -5.71
CA ALA A 301 21.49 -6.47 -4.63
C ALA A 301 20.86 -6.48 -3.23
N MET A 302 19.59 -6.08 -3.11
CA MET A 302 18.81 -6.12 -1.86
C MET A 302 18.26 -7.51 -1.50
N GLY A 303 18.50 -8.53 -2.34
CA GLY A 303 18.12 -9.91 -2.06
C GLY A 303 19.26 -10.77 -1.51
N ASP A 304 18.92 -12.00 -1.12
CA ASP A 304 19.87 -13.00 -0.60
C ASP A 304 20.44 -13.93 -1.69
N GLY A 305 20.09 -13.68 -2.95
CA GLY A 305 20.43 -14.53 -4.10
C GLY A 305 19.54 -15.78 -4.25
N LYS A 306 18.54 -15.97 -3.40
CA LYS A 306 17.56 -17.06 -3.43
C LYS A 306 16.14 -16.50 -3.55
N LEU A 307 15.35 -16.59 -2.48
CA LEU A 307 13.98 -16.10 -2.42
C LEU A 307 13.89 -14.80 -1.61
N GLY A 308 14.83 -14.52 -0.70
CA GLY A 308 14.88 -13.24 0.00
C GLY A 308 15.11 -12.08 -0.98
N GLY A 309 14.59 -10.89 -0.63
CA GLY A 309 14.57 -9.75 -1.54
C GLY A 309 13.24 -9.52 -2.26
N ARG A 310 12.17 -10.24 -1.87
CA ARG A 310 10.82 -10.05 -2.41
C ARG A 310 10.21 -8.77 -1.87
N GLY A 311 9.41 -8.11 -2.70
CA GLY A 311 8.73 -6.88 -2.33
C GLY A 311 8.78 -5.85 -3.44
N ILE A 312 8.40 -4.63 -3.12
CA ILE A 312 8.44 -3.50 -4.04
C ILE A 312 9.57 -2.57 -3.61
N PHE A 313 10.19 -1.94 -4.60
CA PHE A 313 11.28 -1.00 -4.42
C PHE A 313 10.91 0.29 -5.16
N GLY A 314 10.84 1.40 -4.43
CA GLY A 314 10.75 2.73 -5.02
C GLY A 314 12.15 3.21 -5.38
N VAL A 315 12.57 3.01 -6.63
CA VAL A 315 13.88 3.45 -7.11
C VAL A 315 13.75 4.87 -7.64
N GLU A 316 14.37 5.83 -6.95
CA GLU A 316 14.36 7.25 -7.33
C GLU A 316 15.52 7.57 -8.28
N LEU A 317 15.20 8.22 -9.39
CA LEU A 317 16.13 8.47 -10.49
C LEU A 317 16.01 9.91 -10.98
N PHE A 318 17.15 10.55 -11.24
CA PHE A 318 17.24 11.81 -11.97
C PHE A 318 17.57 11.53 -13.43
N VAL A 319 16.91 12.23 -14.36
CA VAL A 319 17.11 12.02 -15.80
C VAL A 319 17.49 13.32 -16.48
N LYS A 320 18.59 13.31 -17.25
CA LYS A 320 19.03 14.43 -18.11
C LYS A 320 19.29 13.92 -19.52
N GLY A 321 18.41 14.24 -20.46
CA GLY A 321 18.38 13.61 -21.78
C GLY A 321 18.21 12.09 -21.65
N ASP A 322 19.23 11.35 -22.09
CA ASP A 322 19.28 9.89 -21.98
C ASP A 322 20.11 9.39 -20.78
N ASP A 323 20.78 10.29 -20.05
CA ASP A 323 21.56 9.95 -18.87
C ASP A 323 20.64 9.80 -17.66
N VAL A 324 20.78 8.67 -16.95
CA VAL A 324 19.98 8.36 -15.76
C VAL A 324 20.89 8.15 -14.56
N TYR A 325 20.62 8.88 -13.48
CA TYR A 325 21.38 8.88 -12.25
C TYR A 325 20.54 8.30 -11.12
N PHE A 326 21.08 7.31 -10.41
CA PHE A 326 20.51 6.78 -9.18
C PHE A 326 20.59 7.82 -8.06
N SER A 327 19.45 8.12 -7.45
CA SER A 327 19.34 9.01 -6.29
C SER A 327 19.32 8.21 -4.99
N GLU A 328 18.25 7.42 -4.80
CA GLU A 328 18.03 6.55 -3.65
C GLU A 328 17.05 5.40 -3.97
N VAL A 329 16.85 4.50 -3.01
CA VAL A 329 15.84 3.44 -3.12
C VAL A 329 15.17 3.19 -1.79
N SER A 330 13.83 3.18 -1.81
CA SER A 330 13.01 2.70 -0.70
C SER A 330 12.71 1.21 -0.90
N PRO A 331 13.09 0.31 0.02
CA PRO A 331 12.83 -1.13 -0.11
C PRO A 331 11.40 -1.51 0.34
N ARG A 332 10.44 -0.67 0.00
CA ARG A 332 9.05 -0.66 0.46
C ARG A 332 8.21 0.16 -0.54
N PRO A 333 6.87 0.15 -0.43
CA PRO A 333 6.03 1.09 -1.17
C PRO A 333 6.51 2.54 -1.00
N HIS A 334 6.42 3.30 -2.08
CA HIS A 334 6.90 4.67 -2.16
C HIS A 334 5.73 5.63 -2.24
N ASP A 335 5.85 6.80 -1.64
CA ASP A 335 4.68 7.66 -1.46
C ASP A 335 4.19 8.31 -2.77
N THR A 336 5.10 8.56 -3.73
CA THR A 336 4.76 8.92 -5.12
C THR A 336 3.97 7.83 -5.83
N GLY A 337 4.10 6.57 -5.37
CA GLY A 337 3.41 5.39 -5.86
C GLY A 337 1.93 5.33 -5.48
N LEU A 338 1.43 6.24 -4.62
CA LEU A 338 0.00 6.34 -4.29
C LEU A 338 -0.89 6.52 -5.53
N VAL A 339 -0.34 7.06 -6.62
CA VAL A 339 -1.02 7.13 -7.93
C VAL A 339 -1.46 5.76 -8.46
N THR A 340 -0.73 4.69 -8.11
CA THR A 340 -1.06 3.30 -8.50
C THR A 340 -2.39 2.80 -7.95
N LEU A 341 -2.96 3.46 -6.93
CA LEU A 341 -4.32 3.20 -6.46
C LEU A 341 -5.38 3.46 -7.54
N ALA A 342 -5.06 4.27 -8.55
CA ALA A 342 -5.95 4.59 -9.67
C ALA A 342 -5.41 4.09 -11.01
N THR A 343 -4.09 4.10 -11.22
CA THR A 343 -3.49 3.85 -12.54
C THR A 343 -3.19 2.39 -12.83
N GLN A 344 -3.08 1.53 -11.83
CA GLN A 344 -2.71 0.13 -12.04
C GLN A 344 -3.84 -0.84 -11.72
N ARG A 345 -3.78 -2.02 -12.36
CA ARG A 345 -4.67 -3.14 -12.01
C ARG A 345 -4.43 -3.67 -10.60
N LEU A 346 -3.16 -3.70 -10.17
CA LEU A 346 -2.75 -3.93 -8.79
C LEU A 346 -1.99 -2.71 -8.32
N SER A 347 -2.41 -2.13 -7.20
CA SER A 347 -1.64 -1.03 -6.61
C SER A 347 -0.28 -1.52 -6.14
N GLU A 348 0.64 -0.59 -5.88
CA GLU A 348 1.95 -0.90 -5.32
C GLU A 348 1.86 -1.72 -4.03
N PHE A 349 0.81 -1.47 -3.23
CA PHE A 349 0.54 -2.15 -1.97
C PHE A 349 0.08 -3.60 -2.18
N GLU A 350 -0.79 -3.82 -3.17
CA GLU A 350 -1.24 -5.16 -3.53
C GLU A 350 -0.12 -5.99 -4.17
N MET A 351 0.72 -5.37 -4.99
CA MET A 351 1.91 -6.01 -5.53
C MET A 351 2.91 -6.36 -4.44
N HIS A 352 3.12 -5.45 -3.47
CA HIS A 352 4.02 -5.69 -2.34
C HIS A 352 3.55 -6.87 -1.48
N ALA A 353 2.27 -6.87 -1.06
CA ALA A 353 1.69 -7.95 -0.27
C ALA A 353 1.76 -9.30 -1.00
N ARG A 354 1.47 -9.32 -2.31
CA ARG A 354 1.58 -10.54 -3.13
C ARG A 354 3.02 -11.00 -3.25
N ALA A 355 3.97 -10.11 -3.53
CA ALA A 355 5.39 -10.45 -3.64
C ALA A 355 5.92 -11.07 -2.34
N ILE A 356 5.58 -10.51 -1.19
CA ILE A 356 5.95 -11.03 0.14
C ILE A 356 5.48 -12.48 0.31
N LEU A 357 4.19 -12.72 0.02
CA LEU A 357 3.56 -14.04 0.08
C LEU A 357 3.98 -14.98 -1.06
N GLY A 358 4.86 -14.52 -1.97
CA GLY A 358 5.32 -15.26 -3.15
C GLY A 358 4.20 -15.58 -4.14
N LEU A 359 3.16 -14.76 -4.18
CA LEU A 359 2.06 -14.83 -5.14
C LEU A 359 2.39 -14.07 -6.43
N PRO A 360 1.76 -14.44 -7.56
CA PRO A 360 1.94 -13.73 -8.83
C PRO A 360 1.54 -12.26 -8.74
N VAL A 361 2.36 -11.39 -9.32
CA VAL A 361 2.14 -9.95 -9.45
C VAL A 361 1.82 -9.56 -10.88
N ASP A 362 1.35 -8.33 -11.07
CA ASP A 362 1.01 -7.76 -12.38
C ASP A 362 1.22 -6.25 -12.34
N VAL A 363 2.06 -5.77 -13.25
CA VAL A 363 2.46 -4.37 -13.36
C VAL A 363 1.70 -3.62 -14.48
N THR A 364 0.60 -4.20 -14.97
CA THR A 364 -0.21 -3.60 -16.04
C THR A 364 -0.77 -2.25 -15.61
N LEU A 365 -0.38 -1.22 -16.35
CA LEU A 365 -1.00 0.10 -16.34
C LEU A 365 -2.41 0.01 -16.92
N ALA A 366 -3.42 0.33 -16.12
CA ALA A 366 -4.83 0.30 -16.51
C ALA A 366 -5.27 1.62 -17.16
N SER A 367 -4.79 2.76 -16.66
CA SER A 367 -5.14 4.09 -17.17
C SER A 367 -4.07 5.13 -16.81
N PRO A 368 -3.84 6.15 -17.65
CA PRO A 368 -3.09 7.34 -17.24
C PRO A 368 -3.75 8.01 -16.03
N GLY A 369 -2.94 8.48 -15.08
CA GLY A 369 -3.47 9.12 -13.90
C GLY A 369 -2.47 9.94 -13.12
N ALA A 370 -2.98 10.65 -12.13
CA ALA A 370 -2.22 11.50 -11.25
C ALA A 370 -2.72 11.41 -9.81
N SER A 371 -1.86 11.78 -8.87
CA SER A 371 -2.20 11.95 -7.47
C SER A 371 -1.83 13.36 -6.98
N ALA A 372 -2.60 13.90 -6.05
CA ALA A 372 -2.33 15.19 -5.42
C ALA A 372 -2.61 15.11 -3.92
N VAL A 373 -1.68 15.61 -3.11
CA VAL A 373 -1.76 15.49 -1.65
C VAL A 373 -2.79 16.46 -1.04
N ILE A 374 -3.42 16.04 0.06
CA ILE A 374 -4.24 16.90 0.92
C ILE A 374 -3.45 17.15 2.20
N TYR A 375 -3.06 18.40 2.44
CA TYR A 375 -2.38 18.81 3.67
C TYR A 375 -3.36 19.13 4.80
N GLY A 376 -2.90 18.96 6.03
CA GLY A 376 -3.70 19.21 7.22
C GLY A 376 -4.01 20.68 7.50
N GLN A 377 -3.13 21.62 7.13
CA GLN A 377 -3.27 23.09 7.25
C GLN A 377 -3.52 23.65 8.66
N LEU A 378 -3.83 22.80 9.64
CA LEU A 378 -4.13 23.11 11.02
C LEU A 378 -3.20 22.32 11.94
N ASP A 379 -2.77 22.92 13.06
CA ASP A 379 -2.01 22.25 14.13
C ASP A 379 -2.96 21.81 15.25
N GLU A 380 -3.86 20.88 14.91
CA GLU A 380 -4.97 20.46 15.79
C GLU A 380 -5.14 18.93 15.81
N PRO A 381 -5.57 18.34 16.95
CA PRO A 381 -6.04 16.96 16.99
C PRO A 381 -7.40 16.81 16.30
N ALA A 382 -7.66 15.63 15.74
CA ALA A 382 -8.97 15.19 15.25
C ALA A 382 -9.67 16.17 14.28
N ILE A 383 -8.93 16.74 13.32
CA ILE A 383 -9.51 17.59 12.28
C ILE A 383 -10.59 16.87 11.45
N ALA A 384 -11.48 17.64 10.84
CA ALA A 384 -12.45 17.16 9.86
C ALA A 384 -12.15 17.71 8.46
N PHE A 385 -12.86 17.20 7.45
CA PHE A 385 -12.70 17.61 6.05
C PHE A 385 -14.05 18.00 5.46
N GLU A 386 -14.18 19.27 5.06
CA GLU A 386 -15.35 19.75 4.32
C GLU A 386 -15.16 19.56 2.81
N ASN A 387 -16.25 19.73 2.06
CA ASN A 387 -16.26 19.71 0.60
C ASN A 387 -15.79 18.40 -0.07
N VAL A 388 -15.66 17.30 0.68
CA VAL A 388 -15.29 15.98 0.14
C VAL A 388 -16.22 15.55 -1.01
N ALA A 389 -17.53 15.78 -0.88
CA ALA A 389 -18.49 15.48 -1.94
C ALA A 389 -18.25 16.30 -3.22
N ARG A 390 -17.77 17.55 -3.10
CA ARG A 390 -17.42 18.38 -4.26
C ARG A 390 -16.12 17.93 -4.90
N ALA A 391 -15.14 17.52 -4.11
CA ALA A 391 -13.90 16.92 -4.62
C ALA A 391 -14.19 15.65 -5.43
N LEU A 392 -15.04 14.76 -4.91
CA LEU A 392 -15.49 13.54 -5.61
C LEU A 392 -16.43 13.79 -6.79
N ALA A 393 -16.96 15.00 -6.95
CA ALA A 393 -17.75 15.37 -8.13
C ALA A 393 -16.86 15.76 -9.33
N VAL A 394 -15.55 15.94 -9.12
CA VAL A 394 -14.59 16.06 -10.23
C VAL A 394 -14.53 14.68 -10.93
N PRO A 395 -14.62 14.63 -12.27
CA PRO A 395 -14.67 13.35 -12.99
C PRO A 395 -13.49 12.43 -12.67
N GLU A 396 -13.77 11.12 -12.63
CA GLU A 396 -12.77 10.05 -12.47
C GLU A 396 -11.82 10.25 -11.28
N THR A 397 -12.32 10.85 -10.21
CA THR A 397 -11.53 11.17 -9.02
C THR A 397 -11.94 10.28 -7.85
N ASP A 398 -10.96 9.87 -7.07
CA ASP A 398 -11.16 9.18 -5.80
C ASP A 398 -10.31 9.85 -4.70
N ILE A 399 -10.64 9.56 -3.44
CA ILE A 399 -10.02 10.18 -2.26
C ILE A 399 -9.63 9.14 -1.23
N ARG A 400 -8.46 9.32 -0.62
CA ARG A 400 -8.04 8.61 0.59
C ARG A 400 -7.76 9.63 1.68
N LEU A 401 -8.58 9.62 2.72
CA LEU A 401 -8.31 10.33 3.97
C LEU A 401 -7.68 9.35 4.94
N PHE A 402 -6.46 9.61 5.38
CA PHE A 402 -5.66 8.58 6.07
C PHE A 402 -6.14 8.30 7.49
N GLY A 403 -6.90 9.21 8.09
CA GLY A 403 -7.39 9.08 9.46
C GLY A 403 -6.32 9.36 10.52
N LYS A 404 -5.29 10.16 10.19
CA LYS A 404 -4.25 10.53 11.16
C LYS A 404 -4.88 11.30 12.34
N PRO A 405 -4.56 10.95 13.60
CA PRO A 405 -5.24 11.50 14.78
C PRO A 405 -4.88 12.97 15.06
N VAL A 406 -3.74 13.44 14.54
CA VAL A 406 -3.24 14.80 14.73
C VAL A 406 -2.83 15.39 13.39
N SER A 407 -3.26 16.62 13.12
CA SER A 407 -2.83 17.39 11.97
C SER A 407 -1.66 18.31 12.33
N HIS A 408 -0.81 18.57 11.33
CA HIS A 408 0.09 19.71 11.33
C HIS A 408 -0.03 20.42 9.97
N HIS A 409 0.40 21.68 9.89
CA HIS A 409 0.22 22.49 8.69
C HIS A 409 0.63 21.79 7.37
N ARG A 410 1.81 21.14 7.35
CA ARG A 410 2.34 20.39 6.20
C ARG A 410 2.28 18.87 6.37
N ARG A 411 1.52 18.35 7.33
CA ARG A 411 1.32 16.90 7.43
C ARG A 411 0.37 16.47 6.31
N ARG A 412 0.78 15.50 5.49
CA ARG A 412 -0.09 14.88 4.50
C ARG A 412 -1.21 14.12 5.23
N MET A 413 -2.45 14.55 5.06
CA MET A 413 -3.63 13.99 5.73
C MET A 413 -4.49 13.14 4.81
N GLY A 414 -4.32 13.30 3.50
CA GLY A 414 -4.93 12.45 2.49
C GLY A 414 -4.26 12.62 1.14
N VAL A 415 -4.82 11.92 0.16
CA VAL A 415 -4.43 12.03 -1.24
C VAL A 415 -5.68 11.90 -2.11
N ILE A 416 -5.71 12.69 -3.17
CA ILE A 416 -6.63 12.54 -4.28
C ILE A 416 -5.92 11.75 -5.38
N THR A 417 -6.63 10.84 -6.03
CA THR A 417 -6.19 10.25 -7.30
C THR A 417 -7.21 10.56 -8.39
N ALA A 418 -6.75 10.76 -9.62
CA ALA A 418 -7.61 10.94 -10.78
C ALA A 418 -7.05 10.22 -12.01
N THR A 419 -7.94 9.67 -12.83
CA THR A 419 -7.60 9.15 -14.17
C THR A 419 -8.16 10.04 -15.27
N ALA A 420 -7.58 9.92 -16.46
CA ALA A 420 -8.08 10.52 -17.70
C ALA A 420 -7.44 9.84 -18.91
N ASP A 421 -7.87 10.22 -20.12
CA ASP A 421 -7.26 9.74 -21.37
C ASP A 421 -5.81 10.23 -21.55
N ASP A 422 -5.43 11.33 -20.87
CA ASP A 422 -4.10 11.92 -20.93
C ASP A 422 -3.62 12.44 -19.56
N ILE A 423 -2.30 12.51 -19.38
CA ILE A 423 -1.66 12.92 -18.12
C ILE A 423 -1.99 14.34 -17.72
N ALA A 424 -2.05 15.29 -18.66
CA ALA A 424 -2.29 16.68 -18.33
C ALA A 424 -3.70 16.86 -17.72
N THR A 425 -4.70 16.21 -18.31
CA THR A 425 -6.06 16.21 -17.78
C THR A 425 -6.16 15.51 -16.42
N ALA A 426 -5.49 14.37 -16.23
CA ALA A 426 -5.49 13.66 -14.94
C ALA A 426 -4.88 14.51 -13.83
N ARG A 427 -3.74 15.16 -14.10
CA ARG A 427 -3.06 16.09 -13.19
C ARG A 427 -3.96 17.26 -12.81
N GLN A 428 -4.59 17.90 -13.80
CA GLN A 428 -5.54 18.99 -13.57
C GLN A 428 -6.70 18.55 -12.66
N ARG A 429 -7.29 17.38 -12.91
CA ARG A 429 -8.38 16.83 -12.09
C ARG A 429 -7.94 16.57 -10.65
N ALA A 430 -6.79 15.92 -10.45
CA ALA A 430 -6.27 15.60 -9.13
C ALA A 430 -6.01 16.88 -8.30
N VAL A 431 -5.31 17.86 -8.88
CA VAL A 431 -5.04 19.15 -8.23
C VAL A 431 -6.33 19.92 -7.94
N GLN A 432 -7.27 19.98 -8.91
CA GLN A 432 -8.55 20.64 -8.72
C GLN A 432 -9.33 20.01 -7.56
N ALA A 433 -9.48 18.69 -7.53
CA ALA A 433 -10.21 18.02 -6.46
C ALA A 433 -9.52 18.15 -5.09
N ALA A 434 -8.18 18.06 -5.04
CA ALA A 434 -7.44 18.27 -3.79
C ALA A 434 -7.66 19.69 -3.24
N SER A 435 -7.69 20.71 -4.12
CA SER A 435 -7.94 22.10 -3.74
C SER A 435 -9.34 22.37 -3.19
N LEU A 436 -10.31 21.50 -3.50
CA LEU A 436 -11.68 21.61 -3.00
C LEU A 436 -11.81 21.13 -1.56
N VAL A 437 -10.97 20.19 -1.11
CA VAL A 437 -11.03 19.65 0.25
C VAL A 437 -10.51 20.68 1.24
N THR A 438 -11.31 21.01 2.25
CA THR A 438 -10.94 22.00 3.27
C THR A 438 -10.79 21.32 4.63
N PRO A 439 -9.57 21.21 5.18
CA PRO A 439 -9.37 20.84 6.57
C PRO A 439 -10.02 21.86 7.51
N VAL A 440 -10.78 21.39 8.49
CA VAL A 440 -11.42 22.22 9.51
C VAL A 440 -11.23 21.64 10.90
N ALA A 441 -11.35 22.47 11.93
CA ALA A 441 -11.33 22.02 13.31
C ALA A 441 -12.38 20.93 13.55
N GLY A 442 -11.98 19.86 14.25
CA GLY A 442 -12.88 18.79 14.64
C GLY A 442 -13.97 19.30 15.57
N ARG A 443 -15.24 19.01 15.26
CA ARG A 443 -16.36 19.28 16.17
C ARG A 443 -17.01 17.97 16.60
N PRO A 444 -17.39 17.83 17.88
CA PRO A 444 -18.20 16.70 18.31
C PRO A 444 -19.47 16.64 17.47
N PHE A 445 -19.84 15.45 17.02
CA PHE A 445 -21.11 15.26 16.33
C PHE A 445 -22.26 15.47 17.33
N GLU A 446 -22.89 16.64 17.30
CA GLU A 446 -24.14 16.88 18.01
C GLU A 446 -25.28 16.23 17.23
N ARG A 447 -25.80 15.12 17.77
CA ARG A 447 -26.98 14.47 17.21
C ARG A 447 -28.17 15.43 17.38
N ALA A 448 -28.66 15.99 16.28
CA ALA A 448 -29.90 16.77 16.31
C ALA A 448 -31.00 15.92 16.96
N ALA A 449 -31.65 16.46 17.99
CA ALA A 449 -32.80 15.79 18.59
C ALA A 449 -33.82 15.51 17.49
N PRO A 450 -34.41 14.29 17.44
CA PRO A 450 -35.48 14.03 16.49
C PRO A 450 -36.56 15.10 16.67
N PRO A 451 -37.17 15.61 15.59
CA PRO A 451 -38.26 16.56 15.71
C PRO A 451 -39.31 15.97 16.65
N PRO A 452 -39.90 16.78 17.56
CA PRO A 452 -40.89 16.28 18.49
C PRO A 452 -41.98 15.54 17.69
N ALA A 453 -42.29 14.31 18.12
CA ALA A 453 -43.32 13.52 17.50
C ALA A 453 -44.57 14.39 17.34
N ALA A 454 -45.06 14.51 16.11
CA ALA A 454 -46.31 15.22 15.85
C ALA A 454 -47.37 14.67 16.81
N ALA A 455 -48.02 15.56 17.56
CA ALA A 455 -49.07 15.19 18.49
C ALA A 455 -50.06 14.27 17.76
N PRO A 456 -50.50 13.16 18.38
CA PRO A 456 -51.44 12.26 17.74
C PRO A 456 -52.65 13.07 17.27
N ALA A 457 -52.96 12.96 15.97
CA ALA A 457 -54.12 13.61 15.41
C ALA A 457 -55.35 13.18 16.23
N VAL A 458 -56.02 14.16 16.85
CA VAL A 458 -57.28 13.93 17.55
C VAL A 458 -58.25 13.34 16.52
N PRO A 459 -58.77 12.11 16.71
CA PRO A 459 -59.73 11.54 15.79
C PRO A 459 -60.99 12.43 15.79
N PRO A 460 -61.62 12.67 14.63
CA PRO A 460 -62.83 13.46 14.57
C PRO A 460 -63.92 12.79 15.42
N THR A 461 -64.48 13.57 16.34
CA THR A 461 -65.57 13.16 17.22
C THR A 461 -66.71 12.57 16.41
N ALA A 462 -67.12 11.34 16.75
CA ALA A 462 -68.18 10.62 16.08
C ALA A 462 -69.48 11.44 16.02
N THR A 463 -69.94 11.73 14.81
CA THR A 463 -71.28 12.25 14.55
C THR A 463 -72.32 11.17 14.86
N ARG A 464 -73.36 11.59 15.59
CA ARG A 464 -74.48 10.78 16.10
C ARG A 464 -75.16 9.96 14.98
N PRO A 465 -75.57 8.69 15.22
CA PRO A 465 -76.20 7.88 14.18
C PRO A 465 -77.58 8.43 13.78
N ALA A 466 -77.86 8.42 12.48
CA ALA A 466 -79.13 8.79 11.87
C ALA A 466 -80.20 7.69 12.07
N GLN A 467 -81.45 8.11 12.27
CA GLN A 467 -82.63 7.24 12.45
C GLN A 467 -82.96 6.40 11.20
N PRO A 468 -83.58 5.21 11.38
CA PRO A 468 -83.98 4.35 10.27
C PRO A 468 -85.23 4.88 9.53
N PRO A 469 -85.38 4.56 8.22
CA PRO A 469 -86.47 5.08 7.39
C PRO A 469 -87.79 4.29 7.57
N PRO A 470 -88.95 4.89 7.25
CA PRO A 470 -90.27 4.25 7.34
C PRO A 470 -90.58 3.31 6.15
N PRO A 471 -91.61 2.45 6.26
CA PRO A 471 -91.83 1.34 5.32
C PRO A 471 -92.52 1.78 4.01
N ARG A 472 -92.29 0.98 2.95
CA ARG A 472 -92.79 1.21 1.57
C ARG A 472 -94.26 0.82 1.38
N PRO A 473 -95.03 1.52 0.51
CA PRO A 473 -96.30 1.04 -0.03
C PRO A 473 -96.13 0.16 -1.29
N ALA A 474 -97.19 -0.62 -1.55
CA ALA A 474 -97.35 -1.68 -2.56
C ALA A 474 -97.48 -1.20 -4.03
N ALA A 475 -97.46 -2.17 -4.94
CA ALA A 475 -97.07 -2.09 -6.35
C ALA A 475 -98.20 -1.92 -7.41
N ALA A 476 -97.74 -1.71 -8.66
CA ALA A 476 -98.30 -2.06 -9.99
C ALA A 476 -99.01 -0.93 -10.79
N PRO A 477 -99.15 -1.01 -12.15
CA PRO A 477 -98.68 -2.01 -13.13
C PRO A 477 -97.98 -1.48 -14.42
N ARG A 478 -97.24 -2.40 -15.07
CA ARG A 478 -96.98 -2.66 -16.51
C ARG A 478 -97.11 -1.56 -17.59
N GLY A 479 -96.07 -1.45 -18.43
CA GLY A 479 -96.12 -0.99 -19.83
C GLY A 479 -94.95 -1.60 -20.63
N ALA A 480 -95.26 -2.20 -21.78
CA ALA A 480 -94.37 -2.99 -22.65
C ALA A 480 -93.48 -2.11 -23.59
N PRO A 481 -92.53 -2.68 -24.36
CA PRO A 481 -91.24 -2.08 -24.71
C PRO A 481 -91.22 -1.30 -26.04
N ALA A 482 -90.27 -0.36 -26.18
CA ALA A 482 -89.85 0.21 -27.45
C ALA A 482 -88.38 -0.17 -27.74
N GLY A 483 -88.14 -0.65 -28.97
CA GLY A 483 -86.91 -1.33 -29.42
C GLY A 483 -85.67 -0.46 -29.70
N PRO A 484 -84.56 -1.10 -30.13
CA PRO A 484 -83.22 -0.51 -30.18
C PRO A 484 -82.84 0.03 -31.57
N PRO A 485 -81.85 0.93 -31.68
CA PRO A 485 -81.18 1.19 -32.96
C PRO A 485 -80.00 0.20 -33.17
N PRO A 486 -79.60 -0.10 -34.43
CA PRO A 486 -78.88 -1.33 -34.75
C PRO A 486 -77.38 -1.19 -35.06
N GLY A 487 -76.67 -2.32 -34.87
CA GLY A 487 -75.53 -2.79 -35.68
C GLY A 487 -74.13 -2.61 -35.07
N ALA A 488 -73.20 -3.58 -35.06
CA ALA A 488 -73.22 -5.02 -35.35
C ALA A 488 -71.94 -5.69 -34.78
N ARG A 489 -72.15 -6.67 -33.88
CA ARG A 489 -71.48 -7.98 -33.66
C ARG A 489 -69.94 -8.13 -33.67
N PRO A 490 -69.44 -8.90 -32.70
CA PRO A 490 -68.87 -10.22 -33.04
C PRO A 490 -69.26 -11.37 -32.06
N GLY A 491 -69.14 -12.61 -32.52
CA GLY A 491 -69.13 -13.86 -31.73
C GLY A 491 -68.86 -15.06 -32.65
N PRO A 492 -68.81 -16.32 -32.16
CA PRO A 492 -68.49 -16.83 -30.82
C PRO A 492 -67.52 -18.06 -30.81
N MET A 493 -67.27 -18.62 -29.60
CA MET A 493 -66.41 -19.77 -29.21
C MET A 493 -66.70 -21.15 -29.87
N PRO A 494 -65.83 -22.17 -29.68
CA PRO A 494 -66.18 -23.27 -28.74
C PRO A 494 -64.97 -23.93 -27.96
N PRO A 495 -65.19 -24.90 -27.04
CA PRO A 495 -64.16 -25.57 -26.23
C PRO A 495 -63.92 -27.10 -26.49
N ARG A 496 -62.84 -27.62 -25.85
CA ARG A 496 -62.41 -29.02 -25.49
C ARG A 496 -61.73 -29.97 -26.54
N GLY A 497 -60.57 -30.56 -26.16
CA GLY A 497 -59.94 -31.78 -26.73
C GLY A 497 -58.42 -31.98 -26.41
N PRO A 498 -57.82 -33.20 -26.42
CA PRO A 498 -56.72 -33.63 -25.49
C PRO A 498 -55.25 -33.75 -26.02
N MET A 499 -54.28 -34.03 -25.12
CA MET A 499 -52.82 -34.35 -25.30
C MET A 499 -52.50 -35.45 -26.36
N PRO A 500 -51.27 -35.56 -26.99
CA PRO A 500 -49.92 -35.79 -26.39
C PRO A 500 -48.71 -35.26 -27.26
N PRO A 501 -47.43 -35.74 -27.24
CA PRO A 501 -46.53 -36.29 -26.19
C PRO A 501 -45.19 -35.49 -26.02
N ARG A 502 -44.33 -35.95 -25.08
CA ARG A 502 -42.98 -35.45 -24.76
C ARG A 502 -41.94 -35.62 -25.89
N GLY A 503 -40.99 -34.69 -26.01
CA GLY A 503 -39.77 -34.83 -26.82
C GLY A 503 -38.65 -33.85 -26.44
N VAL A 504 -37.59 -34.39 -25.80
CA VAL A 504 -36.15 -34.02 -25.70
C VAL A 504 -35.69 -32.53 -25.70
N PRO A 505 -34.87 -32.10 -24.72
CA PRO A 505 -34.27 -30.76 -24.69
C PRO A 505 -32.98 -30.67 -25.53
N GLN A 506 -32.90 -29.69 -26.44
CA GLN A 506 -31.63 -29.22 -27.01
C GLN A 506 -31.14 -27.98 -26.25
N ARG A 507 -29.86 -28.01 -25.85
CA ARG A 507 -29.13 -26.94 -25.16
C ARG A 507 -28.94 -25.72 -26.09
N PRO A 508 -28.99 -24.46 -25.58
CA PRO A 508 -28.54 -23.30 -26.32
C PRO A 508 -27.00 -23.33 -26.49
N GLY A 509 -26.55 -23.07 -27.72
CA GLY A 509 -25.16 -23.08 -28.15
C GLY A 509 -24.29 -22.00 -27.50
N GLY A 510 -23.02 -22.35 -27.29
CA GLY A 510 -21.97 -21.46 -26.83
C GLY A 510 -21.45 -20.48 -27.90
N PRO A 511 -20.55 -19.57 -27.52
CA PRO A 511 -20.09 -18.47 -28.37
C PRO A 511 -19.19 -18.96 -29.53
N PRO A 512 -19.10 -18.16 -30.62
CA PRO A 512 -18.42 -18.58 -31.85
C PRO A 512 -16.90 -18.63 -31.71
N PRO A 513 -16.20 -19.46 -32.50
CA PRO A 513 -14.75 -19.62 -32.44
C PRO A 513 -14.00 -18.41 -33.01
N PRO A 514 -12.76 -18.15 -32.54
CA PRO A 514 -11.94 -17.05 -33.03
C PRO A 514 -11.41 -17.29 -34.45
N ARG A 515 -11.24 -16.19 -35.20
CA ARG A 515 -10.78 -16.19 -36.61
C ARG A 515 -9.30 -16.57 -36.74
N PRO A 516 -8.87 -17.14 -37.90
CA PRO A 516 -7.49 -17.59 -38.11
C PRO A 516 -6.52 -16.40 -38.30
N VAL A 517 -5.33 -16.53 -37.72
CA VAL A 517 -4.17 -15.63 -37.88
C VAL A 517 -3.40 -16.03 -39.16
N PRO A 518 -2.99 -15.09 -40.03
CA PRO A 518 -2.20 -15.40 -41.22
C PRO A 518 -0.74 -15.76 -40.88
N PRO A 519 -0.05 -16.55 -41.74
CA PRO A 519 1.29 -17.06 -41.44
C PRO A 519 2.36 -15.97 -41.49
N ALA A 520 3.33 -16.07 -40.57
CA ALA A 520 4.45 -15.16 -40.41
C ALA A 520 5.39 -15.17 -41.64
N ALA A 521 5.67 -13.98 -42.16
CA ALA A 521 6.73 -13.75 -43.14
C ALA A 521 8.12 -13.96 -42.49
N GLY A 522 9.03 -14.60 -43.23
CA GLY A 522 10.37 -14.97 -42.77
C GLY A 522 11.25 -13.79 -42.35
N ARG A 523 12.05 -14.00 -41.30
CA ARG A 523 13.10 -13.08 -40.85
C ARG A 523 14.24 -13.01 -41.89
N PRO A 524 14.78 -11.81 -42.21
CA PRO A 524 16.06 -11.70 -42.90
C PRO A 524 17.22 -12.04 -41.95
N ALA A 525 18.27 -12.66 -42.50
CA ALA A 525 19.49 -13.04 -41.79
C ALA A 525 20.23 -11.80 -41.26
N GLY A 526 20.62 -11.84 -39.98
CA GLY A 526 21.46 -10.80 -39.37
C GLY A 526 22.92 -10.83 -39.86
N PRO A 527 23.67 -9.74 -39.69
CA PRO A 527 25.06 -9.63 -40.11
C PRO A 527 25.99 -10.55 -39.29
N PRO A 528 27.14 -10.97 -39.85
CA PRO A 528 28.08 -11.85 -39.16
C PRO A 528 28.80 -11.13 -38.00
N PRO A 529 29.25 -11.88 -36.97
CA PRO A 529 29.94 -11.30 -35.82
C PRO A 529 31.32 -10.73 -36.17
N PRO A 530 31.81 -9.74 -35.42
CA PRO A 530 33.13 -9.13 -35.63
C PRO A 530 34.28 -10.10 -35.31
N PRO A 531 35.46 -9.93 -35.94
CA PRO A 531 36.62 -10.80 -35.72
C PRO A 531 37.20 -10.63 -34.31
N ARG A 532 37.62 -11.75 -33.72
CA ARG A 532 38.31 -11.77 -32.42
C ARG A 532 39.68 -11.09 -32.52
N PRO A 533 40.08 -10.25 -31.53
CA PRO A 533 41.40 -9.65 -31.54
C PRO A 533 42.49 -10.71 -31.35
N SER A 534 43.48 -10.64 -32.23
CA SER A 534 44.71 -11.41 -32.26
C SER A 534 45.52 -11.27 -30.97
N GLY A 535 46.04 -12.40 -30.49
CA GLY A 535 46.90 -12.47 -29.31
C GLY A 535 48.14 -11.59 -29.41
N ASN A 536 48.49 -10.97 -28.29
CA ASN A 536 49.73 -10.22 -28.14
C ASN A 536 50.83 -11.18 -27.63
N PRO A 537 52.05 -11.14 -28.21
CA PRO A 537 53.13 -12.05 -27.85
C PRO A 537 54.01 -11.53 -26.69
N SER A 538 54.69 -12.51 -26.08
CA SER A 538 55.97 -12.43 -25.37
C SER A 538 56.08 -11.51 -24.13
N ARG A 539 56.07 -12.18 -22.97
CA ARG A 539 56.83 -11.79 -21.78
C ARG A 539 58.33 -11.81 -22.11
N ALA A 540 59.02 -10.71 -21.82
CA ALA A 540 60.44 -10.68 -21.56
C ALA A 540 60.66 -10.49 -20.06
N SER A 541 61.47 -11.38 -19.49
CA SER A 541 62.27 -11.22 -18.28
C SER A 541 63.06 -9.89 -18.31
N VAL A 542 63.40 -9.26 -17.19
CA VAL A 542 64.53 -9.58 -16.30
C VAL A 542 64.55 -8.54 -15.15
N ASP A 543 64.99 -8.99 -13.98
CA ASP A 543 65.43 -8.30 -12.73
C ASP A 543 64.39 -7.66 -11.79
#